data_AF-A0A345HH02-F1
#
_entry.id   AF-A0A345HH02-F1
#
_cell.length_a   1.000
_cell.length_b   1.000
_cell.length_c   1.000
_cell.angle_alpha   90.00
_cell.angle_beta   90.00
_cell.angle_gamma   90.00
#
_symmetry.space_group_name_H-M   'P 1'
#
loop_
_entity.id
_entity.type
_entity.pdbx_description
1 polymer ?
#
loop_
_entity_poly.entity_id
_entity_poly.type
_entity_poly.pdbx_seq_one_letter_code
_entity_poly.pdbx_strand_id
1 'polypeptide(L)'
;MLNVHKIFPLVEFFMTRHCIFRVYFHSKRKHNSIKLYRPLLNISRFEFTKFCEFWNLPIRPDRTNIQFYYKRNRLRLQFLPYIQYFFNTNLFKKIVQIQKIITTENKYFDRLIKKLYPCEFHCFFYYPKILQYRIVHNFLILFKRKISFNEIDLILCKILKF
;
A
#
# COMPACT_ATOMS: atom_id res chain seq x y z
N MET A 1 39.98 4.78 22.46
CA MET A 1 39.27 5.68 21.53
C MET A 1 37.80 5.25 21.45
N LEU A 2 36.90 6.20 21.60
CA LEU A 2 35.53 6.05 22.12
C LEU A 2 34.57 5.22 21.25
N ASN A 3 34.11 4.10 21.80
CA ASN A 3 32.74 3.58 21.81
C ASN A 3 31.89 3.69 20.51
N VAL A 4 32.22 2.91 19.48
CA VAL A 4 31.29 2.61 18.36
C VAL A 4 30.19 1.61 18.79
N HIS A 5 30.41 0.87 19.88
CA HIS A 5 29.49 -0.19 20.33
C HIS A 5 28.31 0.25 21.21
N LYS A 6 28.24 1.51 21.67
CA LYS A 6 27.21 1.92 22.65
C LYS A 6 25.99 2.64 22.06
N ILE A 7 25.95 2.93 20.77
CA ILE A 7 24.81 3.60 20.10
C ILE A 7 23.92 2.61 19.33
N PHE A 8 24.39 1.38 19.12
CA PHE A 8 23.65 0.34 18.41
C PHE A 8 22.46 -0.31 19.13
N PRO A 9 22.41 -0.48 20.48
CA PRO A 9 21.35 -1.29 21.07
C PRO A 9 19.97 -0.61 21.08
N LEU A 10 19.90 0.73 21.06
CA LEU A 10 18.62 1.45 20.97
C LEU A 10 18.03 1.48 19.55
N VAL A 11 18.89 1.40 18.52
CA VAL A 11 18.45 1.28 17.14
C VAL A 11 18.00 -0.16 16.86
N GLU A 12 18.65 -1.17 17.45
CA GLU A 12 18.22 -2.57 17.39
C GLU A 12 16.81 -2.79 17.97
N PHE A 13 16.42 -2.08 19.02
CA PHE A 13 15.08 -2.21 19.62
C PHE A 13 13.95 -1.75 18.67
N PHE A 14 14.21 -0.75 17.81
CA PHE A 14 13.26 -0.32 16.77
C PHE A 14 13.40 -1.07 15.43
N MET A 15 14.55 -1.70 15.18
CA MET A 15 14.83 -2.46 13.96
C MET A 15 14.33 -3.91 14.01
N THR A 16 13.99 -4.45 15.18
CA THR A 16 13.82 -5.91 15.35
C THR A 16 12.43 -6.48 15.07
N ARG A 17 11.33 -5.72 14.93
CA ARG A 17 10.01 -6.36 14.72
C ARG A 17 9.03 -5.69 13.77
N HIS A 18 9.29 -4.49 13.30
CA HIS A 18 8.20 -3.66 12.76
C HIS A 18 8.34 -3.44 11.26
N CYS A 19 7.96 -4.52 10.57
CA CYS A 19 7.17 -4.53 9.35
C CYS A 19 6.96 -3.14 8.75
N ILE A 20 7.92 -2.69 7.94
CA ILE A 20 7.64 -1.65 6.96
C ILE A 20 6.48 -2.19 6.13
N PHE A 21 5.35 -1.49 6.18
CA PHE A 21 4.09 -1.83 5.54
C PHE A 21 4.33 -2.62 4.24
N ARG A 22 3.97 -3.90 4.27
CA ARG A 22 3.76 -4.70 3.08
C ARG A 22 2.52 -4.10 2.41
N VAL A 23 2.68 -2.98 1.72
CA VAL A 23 1.70 -2.60 0.71
C VAL A 23 2.20 -3.27 -0.55
N TYR A 24 1.73 -4.49 -0.77
CA TYR A 24 1.77 -5.13 -2.09
C TYR A 24 0.98 -4.27 -3.09
N PHE A 25 1.53 -3.13 -3.49
CA PHE A 25 1.27 -2.62 -4.82
C PHE A 25 2.14 -3.47 -5.74
N HIS A 26 1.61 -4.62 -6.12
CA HIS A 26 2.05 -5.30 -7.33
C HIS A 26 1.59 -4.45 -8.52
N SER A 27 2.22 -3.30 -8.68
CA SER A 27 1.89 -2.34 -9.71
C SER A 27 3.13 -2.19 -10.56
N LYS A 28 3.11 -2.88 -11.70
CA LYS A 28 3.80 -2.40 -12.90
C LYS A 28 3.20 -1.01 -13.20
N ARG A 29 3.73 0.04 -12.57
CA ARG A 29 3.34 1.40 -12.89
C ARG A 29 4.00 1.73 -14.22
N LYS A 30 3.21 1.77 -15.29
CA LYS A 30 3.57 2.46 -16.53
C LYS A 30 3.45 3.96 -16.24
N HIS A 31 4.53 4.58 -15.80
CA HIS A 31 4.63 6.03 -15.80
C HIS A 31 5.42 6.38 -17.06
N ASN A 32 4.85 7.19 -17.96
CA ASN A 32 5.45 7.73 -19.19
C ASN A 32 6.64 6.89 -19.72
N SER A 33 6.35 5.90 -20.58
CA SER A 33 7.31 5.01 -21.26
C SER A 33 8.33 4.21 -20.42
N ILE A 34 8.46 4.43 -19.11
CA ILE A 34 9.48 3.80 -18.26
C ILE A 34 8.86 2.67 -17.43
N LYS A 35 9.48 1.48 -17.49
CA LYS A 35 9.14 0.32 -16.65
C LYS A 35 9.91 0.38 -15.33
N LEU A 36 9.21 0.62 -14.22
CA LEU A 36 9.80 0.59 -12.89
C LEU A 36 9.88 -0.86 -12.36
N TYR A 37 11.09 -1.38 -12.20
CA TYR A 37 11.34 -2.69 -11.59
C TYR A 37 11.63 -2.54 -10.09
N ARG A 38 11.00 -3.39 -9.26
CA ARG A 38 11.16 -3.37 -7.78
C ARG A 38 11.48 -4.79 -7.26
N PRO A 39 12.69 -5.31 -7.52
CA PRO A 39 13.05 -6.69 -7.20
C PRO A 39 12.99 -6.98 -5.68
N LEU A 40 13.35 -6.00 -4.86
CA LEU A 40 13.38 -6.13 -3.39
C LEU A 40 12.01 -5.88 -2.72
N LEU A 41 10.91 -5.76 -3.48
CA LEU A 41 9.59 -5.45 -2.92
C LEU A 41 9.05 -6.53 -1.98
N ASN A 42 9.42 -7.79 -2.24
CA ASN A 42 8.90 -8.94 -1.50
C ASN A 42 9.78 -9.34 -0.31
N ILE A 43 11.00 -8.80 -0.23
CA ILE A 43 12.02 -9.14 0.79
C ILE A 43 11.77 -8.27 2.03
N SER A 44 11.73 -8.90 3.19
CA SER A 44 11.56 -8.17 4.45
C SER A 44 12.83 -7.43 4.85
N ARG A 45 12.70 -6.36 5.64
CA ARG A 45 13.88 -5.62 6.12
C ARG A 45 14.80 -6.50 6.98
N PHE A 46 14.21 -7.46 7.71
CA PHE A 46 14.93 -8.45 8.51
C PHE A 46 15.69 -9.47 7.66
N GLU A 47 15.07 -9.99 6.61
CA GLU A 47 15.77 -10.85 5.64
C GLU A 47 16.92 -10.10 4.97
N PHE A 48 16.70 -8.83 4.64
CA PHE A 48 17.72 -7.99 4.03
C PHE A 48 18.89 -7.72 5.00
N THR A 49 18.62 -7.42 6.27
CA THR A 49 19.71 -7.21 7.25
C THR A 49 20.50 -8.48 7.48
N LYS A 50 19.84 -9.63 7.64
CA LYS A 50 20.50 -10.94 7.74
C LYS A 50 21.36 -11.27 6.52
N PHE A 51 20.87 -10.93 5.33
CA PHE A 51 21.66 -11.08 4.11
C PHE A 51 22.91 -10.20 4.18
N CYS A 52 22.80 -8.92 4.53
CA CYS A 52 23.96 -8.06 4.67
C CYS A 52 24.95 -8.54 5.74
N GLU A 53 24.47 -9.04 6.87
CA GLU A 53 25.30 -9.62 7.93
C GLU A 53 26.04 -10.88 7.46
N PHE A 54 25.35 -11.80 6.79
CA PHE A 54 25.95 -13.03 6.28
C PHE A 54 27.10 -12.75 5.29
N TRP A 55 26.95 -11.70 4.47
CA TRP A 55 27.96 -11.31 3.47
C TRP A 55 28.91 -10.21 3.97
N ASN A 56 28.86 -9.83 5.26
CA ASN A 56 29.66 -8.75 5.85
C ASN A 56 29.61 -7.42 5.06
N LEU A 57 28.44 -7.07 4.51
CA LEU A 57 28.24 -5.87 3.71
C LEU A 57 28.17 -4.62 4.61
N PRO A 58 28.92 -3.54 4.31
CA PRO A 58 28.86 -2.31 5.10
C PRO A 58 27.51 -1.60 4.89
N ILE A 59 26.73 -1.48 5.96
CA ILE A 59 25.45 -0.75 5.96
C ILE A 59 25.67 0.67 6.46
N ARG A 60 25.29 1.67 5.65
CA ARG A 60 25.29 3.09 6.06
C ARG A 60 23.86 3.60 6.26
N PRO A 61 23.45 3.99 7.48
CA PRO A 61 22.11 4.52 7.71
C PRO A 61 21.99 5.98 7.25
N ASP A 62 20.95 6.30 6.46
CA ASP A 62 20.66 7.69 6.09
C ASP A 62 20.07 8.48 7.27
N ARG A 63 20.57 9.71 7.47
CA ARG A 63 20.12 10.62 8.54
C ARG A 63 18.64 11.01 8.43
N THR A 64 18.10 11.06 7.22
CA THR A 64 16.69 11.43 6.96
C THR A 64 15.70 10.39 7.50
N ASN A 65 16.15 9.15 7.78
CA ASN A 65 15.31 8.08 8.32
C ASN A 65 14.79 8.35 9.74
N ILE A 66 15.40 9.30 10.45
CA ILE A 66 15.08 9.66 11.84
C ILE A 66 14.22 10.94 11.89
N GLN A 67 14.07 11.64 10.76
CA GLN A 67 13.34 12.90 10.71
C GLN A 67 11.81 12.69 10.77
N PHE A 68 11.16 13.33 11.74
CA PHE A 68 9.70 13.29 11.96
C PHE A 68 8.88 14.25 11.09
N TYR A 69 9.56 15.11 10.31
CA TYR A 69 8.91 16.06 9.41
C TYR A 69 8.01 15.34 8.40
N TYR A 70 8.50 14.23 7.83
CA TYR A 70 7.74 13.45 6.86
C TYR A 70 6.66 12.61 7.53
N LYS A 71 5.40 12.76 7.09
CA LYS A 71 4.24 12.01 7.60
C LYS A 71 4.49 10.49 7.65
N ARG A 72 5.13 9.93 6.62
CA ARG A 72 5.48 8.50 6.55
C ARG A 72 6.46 8.08 7.65
N ASN A 73 7.47 8.91 7.93
CA ASN A 73 8.45 8.61 8.98
C ASN A 73 7.80 8.73 10.36
N ARG A 74 6.95 9.73 10.57
CA ARG A 74 6.16 9.89 11.80
C ARG A 74 5.29 8.67 12.07
N LEU A 75 4.60 8.16 11.04
CA LEU A 75 3.82 6.93 11.15
C LEU A 75 4.68 5.72 11.54
N ARG A 76 5.87 5.57 10.94
CA ARG A 76 6.79 4.45 11.22
C ARG A 76 7.39 4.51 12.62
N LEU A 77 7.82 5.70 13.05
CA LEU A 77 8.61 5.88 14.26
C LEU A 77 7.76 6.09 15.52
N GLN A 78 6.60 6.74 15.41
CA GLN A 78 5.75 7.06 16.57
C GLN A 78 4.47 6.24 16.58
N PHE A 79 3.68 6.34 15.52
CA PHE A 79 2.31 5.84 15.52
C PHE A 79 2.23 4.31 15.52
N LEU A 80 2.95 3.64 14.62
CA LEU A 80 2.93 2.18 14.51
C LEU A 80 3.43 1.48 15.79
N PRO A 81 4.59 1.86 16.35
CA PRO A 81 5.08 1.26 17.59
C PRO A 81 4.12 1.48 18.76
N TYR A 82 3.55 2.69 18.87
CA TYR A 82 2.57 3.02 19.90
C TYR A 82 1.34 2.10 19.84
N ILE A 83 0.71 1.95 18.67
CA ILE A 83 -0.50 1.11 18.58
C ILE A 83 -0.16 -0.36 18.84
N GLN A 84 0.99 -0.82 18.37
CA GLN A 84 1.37 -2.21 18.59
C GLN A 84 1.63 -2.52 20.06
N TYR A 85 2.29 -1.61 20.78
CA TYR A 85 2.61 -1.81 22.18
C TYR A 85 1.35 -1.74 23.06
N PHE A 86 0.50 -0.73 22.85
CA PHE A 86 -0.64 -0.48 23.75
C PHE A 86 -1.93 -1.20 23.35
N PHE A 87 -2.17 -1.49 22.07
CA PHE A 87 -3.43 -2.07 21.63
C PHE A 87 -3.30 -3.52 21.16
N ASN A 88 -2.32 -3.82 20.29
CA ASN A 88 -2.22 -5.16 19.74
C ASN A 88 -0.81 -5.53 19.23
N THR A 89 -0.16 -6.46 19.92
CA THR A 89 1.17 -6.97 19.56
C THR A 89 1.20 -7.65 18.18
N ASN A 90 0.06 -8.16 17.70
CA ASN A 90 -0.12 -8.81 16.39
C ASN A 90 -0.72 -7.87 15.31
N LEU A 91 -0.75 -6.55 15.55
CA LEU A 91 -1.32 -5.56 14.62
C LEU A 91 -0.83 -5.75 13.17
N PHE A 92 0.47 -5.96 12.99
CA PHE A 92 1.04 -6.13 11.65
C PHE A 92 0.52 -7.38 10.93
N LYS A 93 0.35 -8.50 11.64
CA LYS A 93 -0.21 -9.72 11.04
C LYS A 93 -1.64 -9.48 10.57
N LYS A 94 -2.45 -8.80 11.39
CA LYS A 94 -3.83 -8.43 11.05
C LYS A 94 -3.91 -7.50 9.84
N ILE A 95 -3.07 -6.45 9.79
CA ILE A 95 -3.02 -5.55 8.63
C ILE A 95 -2.67 -6.32 7.35
N VAL A 96 -1.68 -7.21 7.40
CA VAL A 96 -1.31 -8.02 6.24
C VAL A 96 -2.46 -8.94 5.81
N GLN A 97 -3.20 -9.52 6.76
CA GLN A 97 -4.37 -10.35 6.46
C GLN A 97 -5.49 -9.53 5.81
N ILE A 98 -5.85 -8.38 6.38
CA ILE A 98 -6.84 -7.45 5.81
C ILE A 98 -6.43 -7.04 4.41
N GLN A 99 -5.16 -6.71 4.22
CA GLN A 99 -4.64 -6.32 2.92
C GLN A 99 -4.77 -7.46 1.90
N LYS A 100 -4.47 -8.71 2.28
CA LYS A 100 -4.68 -9.87 1.41
C LYS A 100 -6.14 -9.99 0.99
N ILE A 101 -7.07 -9.92 1.95
CA ILE A 101 -8.52 -9.99 1.71
C ILE A 101 -8.96 -8.89 0.72
N ILE A 102 -8.59 -7.64 0.99
CA ILE A 102 -8.91 -6.50 0.10
C ILE A 102 -8.31 -6.71 -1.29
N THR A 103 -7.08 -7.21 -1.40
CA THR A 103 -6.47 -7.45 -2.72
C THR A 103 -7.16 -8.58 -3.48
N THR A 104 -7.64 -9.63 -2.80
CA THR A 104 -8.37 -10.72 -3.43
C THR A 104 -9.75 -10.28 -3.89
N GLU A 105 -10.47 -9.51 -3.07
CA GLU A 105 -11.77 -8.94 -3.40
C GLU A 105 -11.66 -7.98 -4.59
N ASN A 106 -10.67 -7.08 -4.58
CA ASN A 106 -10.44 -6.18 -5.71
C ASN A 106 -10.19 -6.93 -7.01
N LYS A 107 -9.35 -7.98 -6.98
CA LYS A 107 -9.11 -8.82 -8.16
C LYS A 107 -10.37 -9.53 -8.65
N TYR A 108 -11.25 -9.95 -7.73
CA TYR A 108 -12.53 -10.55 -8.07
C TYR A 108 -13.44 -9.55 -8.80
N PHE A 109 -13.60 -8.34 -8.25
CA PHE A 109 -14.38 -7.28 -8.90
C PHE A 109 -13.80 -6.87 -10.26
N ASP A 110 -12.47 -6.77 -10.39
CA ASP A 110 -11.83 -6.45 -11.67
C ASP A 110 -12.11 -7.53 -12.73
N ARG A 111 -12.20 -8.81 -12.33
CA ARG A 111 -12.58 -9.91 -13.23
C ARG A 111 -14.05 -9.85 -13.62
N LEU A 112 -14.94 -9.55 -12.66
CA LEU A 112 -16.36 -9.37 -12.94
C LEU A 112 -16.59 -8.26 -13.94
N ILE A 113 -15.99 -7.08 -13.72
CA ILE A 113 -16.13 -5.93 -14.60
C ILE A 113 -15.63 -6.26 -16.02
N LYS A 114 -14.49 -6.97 -16.15
CA LYS A 114 -14.00 -7.44 -17.45
C LYS A 114 -14.97 -8.36 -18.19
N LYS A 115 -15.73 -9.19 -17.47
CA LYS A 115 -16.78 -10.04 -18.06
C LYS A 115 -18.01 -9.25 -18.49
N LEU A 116 -18.28 -8.10 -17.86
CA LEU A 116 -19.43 -7.25 -18.13
C LEU A 116 -19.19 -6.20 -19.23
N TYR A 117 -17.94 -5.92 -19.58
CA TYR A 117 -17.59 -4.96 -20.63
C TYR A 117 -18.15 -5.22 -22.06
N PRO A 118 -18.55 -6.44 -22.48
CA PRO A 118 -19.24 -6.58 -23.77
C PRO A 118 -20.72 -6.18 -23.71
N CYS A 119 -21.29 -5.89 -22.53
CA CYS A 119 -22.71 -5.54 -22.39
C CYS A 119 -22.99 -4.07 -22.74
N GLU A 120 -24.16 -3.83 -23.32
CA GLU A 120 -24.64 -2.50 -23.71
C GLU A 120 -24.88 -1.57 -22.51
N PHE A 121 -24.87 -0.25 -22.77
CA PHE A 121 -25.07 0.79 -21.78
C PHE A 121 -26.40 0.67 -21.02
N HIS A 122 -27.45 0.13 -21.65
CA HIS A 122 -28.76 -0.04 -21.01
C HIS A 122 -28.73 -1.00 -19.81
N CYS A 123 -27.82 -1.98 -19.80
CA CYS A 123 -27.67 -2.89 -18.66
C CYS A 123 -27.02 -2.24 -17.44
N PHE A 124 -26.39 -1.06 -17.59
CA PHE A 124 -25.66 -0.38 -16.52
C PHE A 124 -26.54 -0.07 -15.31
N PHE A 125 -27.77 0.38 -15.56
CA PHE A 125 -28.72 0.80 -14.53
C PHE A 125 -29.23 -0.36 -13.69
N TYR A 126 -29.22 -1.58 -14.23
CA TYR A 126 -29.64 -2.79 -13.53
C TYR A 126 -28.54 -3.38 -12.64
N TYR A 127 -27.28 -2.93 -12.76
CA TYR A 127 -26.21 -3.41 -11.90
C TYR A 127 -26.31 -2.83 -10.49
N PRO A 128 -25.84 -3.57 -9.46
CA PRO A 128 -25.72 -3.02 -8.12
C PRO A 128 -24.82 -1.79 -8.10
N LYS A 129 -25.13 -0.82 -7.24
CA LYS A 129 -24.43 0.48 -7.14
C LYS A 129 -22.90 0.34 -7.03
N ILE A 130 -22.43 -0.71 -6.36
CA ILE A 130 -20.98 -0.98 -6.21
C ILE A 130 -20.29 -1.23 -7.56
N LEU A 131 -20.95 -1.92 -8.49
CA LEU A 131 -20.42 -2.19 -9.84
C LEU A 131 -20.50 -0.94 -10.70
N GLN A 132 -21.61 -0.20 -10.63
CA GLN A 132 -21.75 1.09 -11.31
C GLN A 132 -20.61 2.04 -10.93
N TYR A 133 -20.38 2.20 -9.62
CA TYR A 133 -19.28 3.01 -9.09
C TYR A 133 -17.93 2.57 -9.63
N ARG A 134 -17.63 1.26 -9.61
CA ARG A 134 -16.34 0.74 -10.05
C ARG A 134 -16.11 0.93 -11.55
N ILE A 135 -17.14 0.74 -12.37
CA ILE A 135 -17.06 0.96 -13.82
C ILE A 135 -16.74 2.43 -14.11
N VAL A 136 -17.47 3.35 -13.48
CA VAL A 136 -17.25 4.80 -13.63
C VAL A 136 -15.87 5.21 -13.12
N HIS A 137 -15.47 4.73 -11.94
CA HIS A 137 -14.15 4.99 -11.37
C HIS A 137 -13.02 4.47 -12.28
N ASN A 138 -13.13 3.26 -12.81
CA ASN A 138 -12.13 2.70 -13.74
C ASN A 138 -12.08 3.49 -15.04
N PHE A 139 -13.23 3.90 -15.58
CA PHE A 139 -13.31 4.78 -16.74
C PHE A 139 -12.59 6.10 -16.49
N LEU A 140 -12.87 6.77 -15.37
CA LEU A 140 -12.30 8.08 -15.05
C LEU A 140 -10.80 8.03 -14.72
N ILE A 141 -10.32 6.91 -14.16
CA ILE A 141 -8.88 6.66 -13.98
C ILE A 141 -8.15 6.63 -15.32
N LEU A 142 -8.76 6.10 -16.39
CA LEU A 142 -8.15 6.11 -17.73
C LEU A 142 -7.93 7.54 -18.22
N PHE A 143 -8.82 8.47 -17.85
CA PHE A 143 -8.68 9.91 -18.11
C PHE A 143 -7.76 10.64 -17.12
N LYS A 144 -6.98 9.90 -16.31
CA LYS A 144 -6.05 10.42 -15.28
C LYS A 144 -6.69 11.34 -14.24
N ARG A 145 -8.01 11.29 -14.05
CA ARG A 145 -8.69 12.05 -13.00
C ARG A 145 -8.78 11.21 -11.73
N LYS A 146 -8.21 11.71 -10.64
CA LYS A 146 -8.46 11.17 -9.30
C LYS A 146 -9.71 11.84 -8.77
N ILE A 147 -10.72 11.02 -8.48
CA ILE A 147 -12.06 11.50 -8.15
C ILE A 147 -12.44 10.86 -6.83
N SER A 148 -13.02 11.66 -5.94
CA SER A 148 -13.46 11.18 -4.64
C SER A 148 -14.71 10.30 -4.76
N PHE A 149 -15.00 9.50 -3.72
CA PHE A 149 -16.20 8.67 -3.69
C PHE A 149 -17.48 9.51 -3.87
N ASN A 150 -17.53 10.66 -3.19
CA ASN A 150 -18.66 11.57 -3.23
C ASN A 150 -18.89 12.16 -4.63
N GLU A 151 -17.81 12.49 -5.34
CA GLU A 151 -17.91 13.01 -6.71
C GLU A 151 -18.47 11.97 -7.68
N ILE A 152 -18.11 10.69 -7.54
CA ILE A 152 -18.67 9.62 -8.38
C ILE A 152 -20.15 9.41 -8.06
N ASP A 153 -20.52 9.43 -6.78
CA ASP A 153 -21.92 9.34 -6.38
C ASP A 153 -22.75 10.50 -6.94
N LEU A 154 -22.21 11.73 -6.97
CA LEU A 154 -22.86 12.87 -7.63
C LEU A 154 -23.02 12.66 -9.14
N ILE A 155 -22.03 12.07 -9.80
CA ILE A 155 -22.09 11.75 -11.25
C ILE A 155 -23.16 10.70 -11.50
N LEU A 156 -23.18 9.60 -10.74
CA LEU A 156 -24.19 8.55 -10.85
C LEU A 156 -25.61 9.10 -10.63
N CYS A 157 -25.79 9.95 -9.61
CA CYS A 157 -27.08 10.61 -9.35
C CYS A 157 -27.53 11.54 -10.48
N LYS A 158 -26.61 12.15 -11.24
CA LYS A 158 -26.96 12.96 -12.42
C LYS A 158 -27.34 12.07 -13.62
N ILE A 159 -26.63 10.96 -13.82
CA ILE A 159 -26.89 10.02 -14.91
C ILE A 159 -28.21 9.27 -14.72
N LEU A 160 -28.56 8.93 -13.47
CA LEU A 160 -29.83 8.27 -13.11
C LEU A 160 -31.07 9.16 -13.16
N LYS A 161 -30.90 10.48 -13.30
CA LYS A 161 -32.01 11.46 -13.39
C LYS A 161 -32.41 11.80 -14.83
N PHE A 162 -31.70 11.25 -15.82
CA PHE A 162 -32.04 11.29 -17.23
C PHE A 162 -32.59 9.92 -17.65
#